data_AF-A0A0R1XG80-F1
#
_entry.id   AF-A0A0R1XG80-F1
#
_cell.length_a   1.000
_cell.length_b   1.000
_cell.length_c   1.000
_cell.angle_alpha   90.00
_cell.angle_beta   90.00
_cell.angle_gamma   90.00
#
_symmetry.space_group_name_H-M   'P 1'
#
loop_
_entity.id
_entity.type
_entity.pdbx_description
1 polymer ?
#
loop_
_entity_poly.entity_id
_entity_poly.type
_entity_poly.pdbx_seq_one_letter_code
_entity_poly.pdbx_strand_id
1 'polypeptide(L)'
;MFFCYVIHYIRVQQLMLIAKTKKAFSPKPFWRYVALLLVAAIWLGGMLYLTFFRQADINNHNETRITMKYSPLQIHNKNNDYYYVMATRSQNGKHPIVSYTYWANGNRYTTNSHYGSVADGDRIITLDASSLPWDKAKLKKQDRQTGHAFAAEMTVNYKNTLLNGLGLRANRTAEVYTLLRVPSSEMVHER
;
A
#
# COMPACT_ATOMS: atom_id res chain seq x y z
N MET A 1 5.00 -18.36 18.27
CA MET A 1 4.97 -19.69 18.93
C MET A 1 6.31 -20.42 18.87
N PHE A 2 6.91 -20.66 17.69
CA PHE A 2 8.19 -21.39 17.59
C PHE A 2 9.34 -20.74 18.38
N PHE A 3 9.53 -19.42 18.27
CA PHE A 3 10.61 -18.72 18.99
C PHE A 3 10.46 -18.83 20.53
N CYS A 4 9.24 -18.71 21.05
CA CYS A 4 8.95 -18.91 22.47
C CYS A 4 9.19 -20.36 22.91
N TYR A 5 8.83 -21.33 22.06
CA TYR A 5 9.12 -22.74 22.30
C TYR A 5 10.64 -23.00 22.37
N VAL A 6 11.42 -22.41 21.46
CA VAL A 6 12.89 -22.53 21.47
C VAL A 6 13.48 -21.96 22.76
N ILE A 7 13.05 -20.77 23.19
CA ILE A 7 13.49 -20.17 24.47
C ILE A 7 13.10 -21.07 25.66
N HIS A 8 11.87 -21.58 25.68
CA HIS A 8 11.38 -22.46 26.73
C HIS A 8 12.15 -23.80 26.77
N TYR A 9 12.39 -24.41 25.61
CA TYR A 9 13.13 -25.65 25.47
C TYR A 9 14.58 -25.51 25.97
N ILE A 10 15.26 -24.42 25.61
CA ILE A 10 16.62 -24.11 26.09
C ILE A 10 16.61 -23.96 27.62
N ARG A 11 15.65 -23.21 28.17
CA ARG A 11 15.48 -23.04 29.63
C ARG A 11 15.27 -24.36 30.36
N VAL A 12 14.36 -25.21 29.90
CA VAL A 12 14.05 -26.50 30.52
C VAL A 12 15.26 -27.42 30.51
N GLN A 13 15.99 -27.48 29.40
CA GLN A 13 17.18 -28.33 29.29
C GLN A 13 18.36 -27.80 30.12
N GLN A 14 18.56 -26.48 30.23
CA GLN A 14 19.58 -25.91 31.12
C GLN A 14 19.28 -26.23 32.59
N LEU A 15 18.03 -26.10 33.03
CA LEU A 15 17.60 -26.48 34.38
C LEU A 15 17.84 -27.97 34.65
N MET A 16 17.54 -28.83 33.69
CA MET A 16 17.75 -30.28 33.80
C MET A 16 19.23 -30.67 33.86
N LEU A 17 20.10 -29.94 33.15
CA LEU A 17 21.54 -30.19 33.13
C LEU A 17 22.20 -29.79 34.46
N ILE A 18 21.76 -28.68 35.06
CA ILE A 18 22.18 -28.27 36.41
C ILE A 18 21.73 -29.32 37.44
N ALA A 19 20.48 -29.79 37.35
CA ALA A 19 19.91 -30.75 38.28
C ALA A 19 20.58 -32.15 38.21
N LYS A 20 20.88 -32.66 37.00
CA LYS A 20 21.45 -34.02 36.83
C LYS A 20 22.97 -34.09 36.93
N THR A 21 23.70 -33.06 36.50
CA THR A 21 25.16 -33.12 36.37
C THR A 21 25.91 -32.14 37.28
N LYS A 22 25.23 -31.26 38.03
CA LYS A 22 25.81 -30.18 38.87
C LYS A 22 26.83 -29.27 38.17
N LYS A 23 27.00 -29.39 36.85
CA LYS A 23 27.86 -28.56 36.02
C LYS A 23 26.98 -27.52 35.32
N ALA A 24 27.36 -26.25 35.46
CA ALA A 24 26.66 -25.14 34.83
C ALA A 24 26.89 -25.08 33.30
N PHE A 25 27.94 -25.74 32.79
CA PHE A 25 28.34 -25.62 31.39
C PHE A 25 28.81 -26.96 30.80
N SER A 26 28.25 -27.33 29.65
CA SER A 26 28.81 -28.37 28.79
C SER A 26 28.79 -27.92 27.32
N PRO A 27 29.89 -28.10 26.57
CA PRO A 27 30.06 -27.48 25.25
C PRO A 27 29.18 -28.11 24.16
N LYS A 28 28.85 -29.41 24.28
CA LYS A 28 28.02 -30.14 23.31
C LYS A 28 26.59 -29.59 23.17
N PRO A 29 25.81 -29.44 24.26
CA PRO A 29 24.47 -28.86 24.16
C PRO A 29 24.48 -27.34 23.92
N PHE A 30 25.53 -26.63 24.34
CA PHE A 30 25.67 -25.20 24.09
C PHE A 30 25.61 -24.87 22.58
N TRP A 31 26.43 -25.55 21.76
CA TRP A 31 26.41 -25.36 20.30
C TRP A 31 25.07 -25.74 19.66
N ARG A 32 24.38 -26.75 20.21
CA ARG A 32 23.04 -27.13 19.74
C ARG A 32 22.02 -26.02 19.99
N TYR A 33 22.08 -25.34 21.13
CA TYR A 33 21.21 -24.20 21.43
C TYR A 33 21.51 -22.99 20.56
N VAL A 34 22.80 -22.68 20.34
CA VAL A 34 23.22 -21.60 19.45
C VAL A 34 22.70 -21.82 18.02
N ALA A 35 22.84 -23.04 17.50
CA ALA A 35 22.31 -23.39 16.18
C ALA A 35 20.78 -23.23 16.09
N LEU A 36 20.05 -23.70 17.11
CA LEU A 36 18.59 -23.56 17.18
C LEU A 36 18.13 -22.10 17.24
N LEU A 37 18.86 -21.27 17.98
CA LEU A 37 18.57 -19.84 18.12
C LEU A 37 18.83 -19.10 16.81
N LEU A 38 19.93 -19.43 16.12
CA LEU A 38 20.23 -18.90 14.77
C LEU A 38 19.12 -19.27 13.77
N VAL A 39 18.72 -20.53 13.70
CA VAL A 39 17.63 -20.97 12.80
C VAL A 39 16.32 -20.23 13.13
N ALA A 40 16.00 -20.08 14.41
CA ALA A 40 14.80 -19.36 14.84
C ALA A 40 14.87 -17.86 14.49
N ALA A 41 16.04 -17.24 14.59
CA ALA A 41 16.26 -15.84 14.23
C ALA A 41 16.16 -15.62 12.72
N ILE A 42 16.74 -16.50 11.90
CA ILE A 42 16.62 -16.46 10.44
C ILE A 42 15.16 -16.64 10.02
N TRP A 43 14.46 -17.60 10.63
CA TRP A 43 13.04 -17.83 10.35
C TRP A 43 12.18 -16.60 10.66
N LEU A 44 12.36 -16.02 11.85
CA LEU A 44 11.60 -14.85 12.28
C LEU A 44 11.94 -13.62 11.43
N GLY A 45 13.22 -13.40 11.13
CA GLY A 45 13.68 -12.32 10.25
C GLY A 45 13.11 -12.46 8.83
N GLY A 46 13.12 -13.67 8.28
CA GLY A 46 12.54 -13.98 6.97
C GLY A 46 11.03 -13.70 6.91
N MET A 47 10.27 -14.12 7.93
CA MET A 47 8.83 -13.83 8.00
C MET A 47 8.56 -12.33 8.13
N LEU A 48 9.31 -11.61 8.96
CA LEU A 48 9.18 -10.16 9.11
C LEU A 48 9.50 -9.43 7.80
N TYR A 49 10.55 -9.86 7.10
CA TYR A 49 10.93 -9.31 5.80
C TYR A 49 9.82 -9.49 4.76
N LEU A 50 9.27 -10.71 4.64
CA LEU A 50 8.18 -11.00 3.72
C LEU A 50 6.88 -10.26 4.07
N THR A 51 6.63 -10.01 5.36
CA THR A 51 5.39 -9.39 5.85
C THR A 51 5.42 -7.87 5.82
N PHE A 52 6.56 -7.23 6.08
CA PHE A 52 6.65 -5.77 6.23
C PHE A 52 7.51 -5.09 5.15
N PHE A 53 8.60 -5.71 4.71
CA PHE A 53 9.62 -5.01 3.92
C PHE A 53 9.57 -5.29 2.42
N ARG A 54 8.89 -6.34 1.98
CA ARG A 54 8.65 -6.59 0.56
C ARG A 54 7.69 -5.54 0.01
N GLN A 55 8.05 -4.86 -1.07
CA GLN A 55 7.15 -3.92 -1.77
C GLN A 55 6.33 -4.66 -2.83
N ALA A 56 5.12 -4.17 -3.13
CA ALA A 56 4.33 -4.72 -4.23
C ALA A 56 4.90 -4.23 -5.56
N ASP A 57 5.28 -5.15 -6.44
CA ASP A 57 5.59 -4.79 -7.81
C ASP A 57 4.30 -4.76 -8.64
N ILE A 58 3.91 -3.57 -9.08
CA ILE A 58 2.70 -3.33 -9.89
C ILE A 58 2.87 -3.95 -11.30
N ASN A 59 4.10 -4.06 -11.79
CA ASN A 59 4.40 -4.65 -13.10
C ASN A 59 4.40 -6.18 -13.06
N ASN A 60 4.53 -6.79 -11.88
CA ASN A 60 4.47 -8.24 -11.73
C ASN A 60 3.00 -8.73 -11.64
N HIS A 61 2.39 -8.87 -12.81
CA HIS A 61 1.01 -9.37 -12.95
C HIS A 61 0.79 -10.79 -12.42
N ASN A 62 1.85 -11.56 -12.10
CA ASN A 62 1.68 -12.87 -11.45
C ASN A 62 1.38 -12.73 -9.95
N GLU A 63 1.82 -11.65 -9.32
CA GLU A 63 1.66 -11.41 -7.88
C GLU A 63 0.58 -10.38 -7.56
N THR A 64 0.22 -9.52 -8.51
CA THR A 64 -0.77 -8.46 -8.32
C THR A 64 -1.93 -8.57 -9.31
N ARG A 65 -3.10 -8.08 -8.90
CA ARG A 65 -4.31 -7.95 -9.70
C ARG A 65 -4.72 -6.49 -9.68
N ILE A 66 -4.86 -5.91 -10.87
CA ILE A 66 -5.27 -4.52 -11.04
C ILE A 66 -6.77 -4.48 -11.31
N THR A 67 -7.49 -3.64 -10.58
CA THR A 67 -8.91 -3.35 -10.82
C THR A 67 -9.05 -1.85 -11.04
N MET A 68 -9.72 -1.45 -12.11
CA MET A 68 -9.99 -0.05 -12.42
C MET A 68 -11.46 0.27 -12.20
N LYS A 69 -11.74 1.36 -11.52
CA LYS A 69 -13.09 1.92 -11.33
C LYS A 69 -13.13 3.34 -11.87
N TYR A 70 -14.25 3.70 -12.48
CA TYR A 70 -14.47 5.02 -13.05
C TYR A 70 -15.75 5.57 -12.45
N SER A 71 -15.66 6.75 -11.84
CA SER A 71 -16.80 7.40 -11.20
C SER A 71 -16.90 8.84 -11.69
N PRO A 72 -18.08 9.32 -12.12
CA PRO A 72 -18.26 10.72 -12.48
C PRO A 72 -18.06 11.61 -11.24
N LEU A 73 -17.39 12.75 -11.44
CA LEU A 73 -17.20 13.72 -10.37
C LEU A 73 -18.46 14.55 -10.18
N GLN A 74 -18.75 14.89 -8.92
CA GLN A 74 -19.85 15.78 -8.56
C GLN A 74 -19.31 17.18 -8.28
N ILE A 75 -19.99 18.18 -8.82
CA ILE A 75 -19.66 19.59 -8.55
C ILE A 75 -20.04 19.91 -7.10
N HIS A 76 -19.14 20.60 -6.40
CA HIS A 76 -19.43 21.21 -5.12
C HIS A 76 -19.28 22.72 -5.21
N ASN A 77 -19.98 23.45 -4.34
CA ASN A 77 -19.86 24.90 -4.23
C ASN A 77 -19.25 25.28 -2.89
N LYS A 78 -18.33 26.23 -2.87
CA LYS A 78 -17.85 26.88 -1.65
C LYS A 78 -17.68 28.36 -1.94
N ASN A 79 -18.33 29.20 -1.13
CA ASN A 79 -18.25 30.66 -1.23
C ASN A 79 -18.51 31.20 -2.65
N ASN A 80 -19.55 30.68 -3.33
CA ASN A 80 -19.98 31.09 -4.66
C ASN A 80 -19.14 30.56 -5.84
N ASP A 81 -18.06 29.83 -5.58
CA ASP A 81 -17.24 29.15 -6.60
C ASP A 81 -17.60 27.66 -6.72
N TYR A 82 -17.66 27.16 -7.95
CA TYR A 82 -17.93 25.75 -8.25
C TYR A 82 -16.65 24.99 -8.57
N TYR A 83 -16.41 23.89 -7.86
CA TYR A 83 -15.21 23.07 -8.05
C TYR A 83 -15.54 21.57 -8.00
N TYR A 84 -14.70 20.76 -8.64
CA TYR A 84 -14.79 19.31 -8.60
C TYR A 84 -13.81 18.70 -7.59
N VAL A 85 -12.64 19.32 -7.44
CA VAL A 85 -11.55 18.83 -6.60
C VAL A 85 -11.07 19.96 -5.69
N MET A 86 -10.89 19.65 -4.40
CA MET A 86 -10.28 20.55 -3.43
C MET A 86 -8.86 20.08 -3.14
N ALA A 87 -7.86 20.87 -3.52
CA ALA A 87 -6.46 20.66 -3.15
C ALA A 87 -6.20 21.32 -1.79
N THR A 88 -5.65 20.58 -0.84
CA THR A 88 -5.27 21.11 0.48
C THR A 88 -3.81 20.79 0.74
N ARG A 89 -2.99 21.82 0.91
CA ARG A 89 -1.57 21.65 1.21
C ARG A 89 -1.37 21.48 2.71
N SER A 90 -0.59 20.48 3.12
CA SER A 90 -0.19 20.36 4.52
C SER A 90 0.67 21.57 4.92
N GLN A 91 0.20 22.36 5.88
CA GLN A 91 0.95 23.51 6.41
C GLN A 91 2.01 23.11 7.44
N ASN A 92 2.00 21.86 7.92
CA ASN A 92 2.97 21.35 8.89
C ASN A 92 3.89 20.30 8.24
N GLY A 93 5.20 20.58 8.24
CA GLY A 93 6.27 19.63 7.91
C GLY A 93 7.30 20.15 6.89
N LYS A 94 8.49 19.53 6.89
CA LYS A 94 9.58 19.83 5.92
C LYS A 94 9.27 19.39 4.47
N HIS A 95 8.22 18.59 4.26
CA HIS A 95 7.79 18.09 2.96
C HIS A 95 6.31 18.41 2.73
N PRO A 96 5.97 19.41 1.90
CA PRO A 96 4.57 19.77 1.66
C PRO A 96 3.89 18.69 0.81
N ILE A 97 2.92 18.00 1.40
CA ILE A 97 2.06 17.03 0.70
C ILE A 97 0.75 17.73 0.35
N VAL A 98 0.28 17.56 -0.89
CA VAL A 98 -1.03 18.05 -1.34
C VAL A 98 -2.04 16.91 -1.23
N SER A 99 -3.17 17.17 -0.58
CA SER A 99 -4.29 16.24 -0.49
C SER A 99 -5.41 16.71 -1.41
N TYR A 100 -5.91 15.84 -2.28
CA TYR A 100 -7.02 16.09 -3.18
C TYR A 100 -8.29 15.46 -2.60
N THR A 101 -9.28 16.28 -2.28
CA THR A 101 -10.62 15.84 -1.87
C THR A 101 -11.58 15.97 -3.04
N TYR A 102 -12.35 14.93 -3.32
CA TYR A 102 -13.35 14.92 -4.40
C TYR A 102 -14.62 14.20 -3.97
N TRP A 103 -15.70 14.42 -4.71
CA TRP A 103 -16.99 13.78 -4.48
C TRP A 103 -17.39 12.96 -5.69
N ALA A 104 -17.73 11.70 -5.44
CA ALA A 104 -18.17 10.78 -6.46
C ALA A 104 -19.25 9.87 -5.88
N ASN A 105 -20.30 9.59 -6.66
CA ASN A 105 -21.41 8.72 -6.24
C ASN A 105 -22.03 9.10 -4.86
N GLY A 106 -22.07 10.39 -4.50
CA GLY A 106 -22.61 10.88 -3.23
C GLY A 106 -21.67 10.75 -2.02
N ASN A 107 -20.46 10.20 -2.20
CA ASN A 107 -19.47 10.03 -1.14
C ASN A 107 -18.27 10.97 -1.33
N ARG A 108 -17.66 11.36 -0.21
CA ARG A 108 -16.43 12.14 -0.17
C ARG A 108 -15.22 11.21 -0.12
N TYR A 109 -14.25 11.46 -0.99
CA TYR A 109 -12.98 10.74 -1.06
C TYR A 109 -11.82 11.71 -0.93
N THR A 110 -10.70 11.22 -0.38
CA THR A 110 -9.45 11.98 -0.25
C THR A 110 -8.29 11.13 -0.72
N THR A 111 -7.46 11.66 -1.61
CA THR A 111 -6.18 11.07 -2.03
C THR A 111 -5.04 12.07 -1.82
N ASN A 112 -3.80 11.60 -1.81
CA ASN A 112 -2.62 12.46 -1.67
C ASN A 112 -1.88 12.60 -3.00
N SER A 113 -0.95 13.54 -3.12
CA SER A 113 -0.17 13.75 -4.35
C SER A 113 0.80 12.61 -4.69
N HIS A 114 1.05 11.66 -3.79
CA HIS A 114 1.88 10.48 -4.08
C HIS A 114 1.11 9.42 -4.87
N TYR A 115 -0.19 9.29 -4.61
CA TYR A 115 -1.06 8.29 -5.24
C TYR A 115 -2.13 8.92 -6.12
N GLY A 116 -2.26 10.24 -6.11
CA GLY A 116 -3.30 11.01 -6.78
C GLY A 116 -2.71 12.07 -7.70
N SER A 117 -3.27 12.18 -8.92
CA SER A 117 -2.92 13.26 -9.84
C SER A 117 -4.18 13.88 -10.44
N VAL A 118 -4.11 15.17 -10.77
CA VAL A 118 -5.19 15.93 -11.39
C VAL A 118 -4.80 16.25 -12.82
N ALA A 119 -5.69 15.97 -13.77
CA ALA A 119 -5.57 16.26 -15.19
C ALA A 119 -6.62 17.30 -15.58
N ASP A 120 -6.16 18.52 -15.81
CA ASP A 120 -6.97 19.69 -16.17
C ASP A 120 -6.83 20.10 -17.66
N GLY A 121 -5.70 19.80 -18.30
CA GLY A 121 -5.45 20.09 -19.73
C GLY A 121 -5.91 19.03 -20.74
N ASP A 122 -5.36 19.11 -21.96
CA ASP A 122 -5.70 18.21 -23.09
C ASP A 122 -5.32 16.74 -22.86
N ARG A 123 -4.39 16.49 -21.93
CA ARG A 123 -3.90 15.15 -21.62
C ARG A 123 -4.74 14.56 -20.48
N ILE A 124 -5.42 13.45 -20.77
CA ILE A 124 -6.19 12.71 -19.77
C ILE A 124 -5.28 12.10 -18.69
N ILE A 125 -4.08 11.63 -19.08
CA ILE A 125 -3.11 11.01 -18.18
C ILE A 125 -1.95 11.99 -17.99
N THR A 126 -1.69 12.36 -16.73
CA THR A 126 -0.56 13.21 -16.34
C THR A 126 0.77 12.50 -16.56
N LEU A 127 1.88 13.25 -16.60
CA LEU A 127 3.20 12.67 -16.79
C LEU A 127 3.54 11.66 -15.67
N ASP A 128 3.23 12.00 -14.43
CA ASP A 128 3.49 11.14 -13.27
C ASP A 128 2.69 9.83 -13.33
N ALA A 129 1.41 9.93 -13.73
CA ALA A 129 0.53 8.78 -13.88
C ALA A 129 0.82 7.94 -15.14
N SER A 130 1.60 8.44 -16.09
CA SER A 130 1.88 7.75 -17.36
C SER A 130 2.72 6.48 -17.21
N SER A 131 3.45 6.37 -16.09
CA SER A 131 4.22 5.19 -15.70
C SER A 131 3.34 3.98 -15.35
N LEU A 132 2.07 4.21 -15.03
CA LEU A 132 1.13 3.17 -14.60
C LEU A 132 0.34 2.58 -15.79
N PRO A 133 -0.04 1.29 -15.75
CA PRO A 133 -0.68 0.60 -16.86
C PRO A 133 -2.18 0.95 -16.96
N TRP A 134 -2.52 2.20 -17.28
CA TRP A 134 -3.90 2.65 -17.45
C TRP A 134 -4.56 2.12 -18.72
N ASP A 135 -5.85 1.79 -18.63
CA ASP A 135 -6.68 1.47 -19.80
C ASP A 135 -7.08 2.78 -20.52
N LYS A 136 -6.25 3.18 -21.49
CA LYS A 136 -6.42 4.41 -22.28
C LYS A 136 -7.74 4.45 -23.04
N ALA A 137 -8.22 3.31 -23.52
CA ALA A 137 -9.45 3.22 -24.30
C ALA A 137 -10.66 3.51 -23.41
N LYS A 138 -10.71 2.91 -22.21
CA LYS A 138 -11.77 3.19 -21.23
C LYS A 138 -11.70 4.61 -20.69
N LEU A 139 -10.51 5.12 -20.41
CA LEU A 139 -10.34 6.51 -19.97
C LEU A 139 -10.90 7.50 -21.00
N LYS A 140 -10.58 7.31 -22.29
CA LYS A 140 -11.11 8.16 -23.37
C LYS A 140 -12.62 8.04 -23.54
N LYS A 141 -13.19 6.85 -23.32
CA LYS A 141 -14.63 6.64 -23.31
C LYS A 141 -15.30 7.41 -22.17
N GLN A 142 -14.74 7.28 -20.96
CA GLN A 142 -15.28 7.96 -19.77
C GLN A 142 -15.18 9.48 -19.89
N ASP A 143 -14.04 9.99 -20.36
CA ASP A 143 -13.79 11.41 -20.58
C ASP A 143 -14.86 12.06 -21.46
N ARG A 144 -15.26 11.37 -22.53
CA ARG A 144 -16.36 11.80 -23.41
C ARG A 144 -17.74 11.70 -22.76
N GLN A 145 -17.98 10.68 -21.94
CA GLN A 145 -19.27 10.43 -21.32
C GLN A 145 -19.59 11.38 -20.16
N THR A 146 -18.56 11.82 -19.44
CA THR A 146 -18.73 12.66 -18.24
C THR A 146 -18.34 14.12 -18.47
N GLY A 147 -18.13 14.53 -19.73
CA GLY A 147 -17.74 15.92 -20.07
C GLY A 147 -16.45 16.35 -19.39
N HIS A 148 -15.43 15.49 -19.39
CA HIS A 148 -14.12 15.74 -18.75
C HIS A 148 -14.16 15.86 -17.21
N ALA A 149 -15.18 15.31 -16.54
CA ALA A 149 -15.27 15.30 -15.08
C ALA A 149 -15.42 13.86 -14.52
N PHE A 150 -14.33 13.18 -14.23
CA PHE A 150 -14.36 11.84 -13.63
C PHE A 150 -13.13 11.53 -12.78
N ALA A 151 -13.30 10.62 -11.81
CA ALA A 151 -12.22 9.98 -11.07
C ALA A 151 -12.01 8.57 -11.62
N ALA A 152 -10.78 8.24 -11.98
CA ALA A 152 -10.35 6.88 -12.27
C ALA A 152 -9.47 6.36 -11.13
N GLU A 153 -9.94 5.30 -10.46
CA GLU A 153 -9.23 4.64 -9.38
C GLU A 153 -8.66 3.31 -9.88
N MET A 154 -7.34 3.17 -9.80
CA MET A 154 -6.62 1.92 -10.05
C MET A 154 -6.26 1.29 -8.70
N THR A 155 -7.01 0.26 -8.31
CA THR A 155 -6.73 -0.54 -7.12
C THR A 155 -5.81 -1.70 -7.49
N VAL A 156 -4.65 -1.79 -6.86
CA VAL A 156 -3.71 -2.90 -6.98
C VAL A 156 -3.93 -3.83 -5.78
N ASN A 157 -4.32 -5.07 -6.02
CA ASN A 157 -4.56 -6.07 -4.99
C ASN A 157 -3.51 -7.18 -5.09
N TYR A 158 -3.04 -7.70 -3.96
CA TYR A 158 -2.20 -8.89 -3.95
C TYR A 158 -3.02 -10.13 -4.34
N LYS A 159 -2.52 -10.90 -5.31
CA LYS A 159 -3.11 -12.20 -5.66
C LYS A 159 -2.90 -13.22 -4.53
N ASN A 160 -3.76 -14.22 -4.48
CA ASN A 160 -3.58 -15.36 -3.59
C ASN A 160 -2.47 -16.28 -4.11
N THR A 161 -1.23 -16.00 -3.71
CA THR A 161 -0.05 -16.83 -3.98
C THR A 161 0.56 -17.30 -2.67
N LEU A 162 1.31 -18.41 -2.67
CA LEU A 162 1.99 -18.91 -1.46
C LEU A 162 2.86 -17.82 -0.82
N LEU A 163 3.60 -17.07 -1.64
CA LEU A 163 4.48 -16.01 -1.16
C LEU A 163 3.70 -14.81 -0.56
N ASN A 164 2.54 -14.46 -1.12
CA ASN A 164 1.66 -13.43 -0.54
C ASN A 164 0.92 -13.93 0.71
N GLY A 165 0.62 -15.22 0.77
CA GLY A 165 0.00 -15.88 1.93
C GLY A 165 0.96 -15.93 3.13
N LEU A 166 2.22 -16.31 2.90
CA LEU A 166 3.27 -16.30 3.94
C LEU A 166 3.49 -14.90 4.53
N GLY A 167 3.32 -13.85 3.72
CA GLY A 167 3.39 -12.46 4.16
C GLY A 167 2.08 -11.87 4.70
N LEU A 168 1.00 -12.66 4.86
CA LEU A 168 -0.33 -12.22 5.32
C LEU A 168 -0.96 -11.08 4.47
N ARG A 169 -0.59 -11.01 3.19
CA ARG A 169 -1.02 -9.96 2.26
C ARG A 169 -1.96 -10.46 1.17
N ALA A 170 -2.14 -11.77 1.03
CA ALA A 170 -3.04 -12.36 0.04
C ALA A 170 -4.44 -11.70 0.08
N ASN A 171 -4.94 -11.30 -1.09
CA ASN A 171 -6.21 -10.60 -1.29
C ASN A 171 -6.35 -9.23 -0.60
N ARG A 172 -5.28 -8.68 0.00
CA ARG A 172 -5.29 -7.31 0.53
C ARG A 172 -4.98 -6.30 -0.57
N THR A 173 -5.45 -5.09 -0.39
CA THR A 173 -5.08 -3.95 -1.22
C THR A 173 -3.62 -3.60 -0.95
N ALA A 174 -2.81 -3.55 -2.01
CA ALA A 174 -1.46 -3.03 -1.97
C ALA A 174 -1.51 -1.51 -1.98
N GLU A 175 -1.99 -0.94 -3.09
CA GLU A 175 -1.96 0.50 -3.36
C GLU A 175 -3.18 0.90 -4.20
N VAL A 176 -3.60 2.16 -4.07
CA VAL A 176 -4.71 2.73 -4.84
C VAL A 176 -4.24 4.01 -5.47
N TYR A 177 -4.20 4.05 -6.80
CA TYR A 177 -3.86 5.25 -7.56
C TYR A 177 -5.12 5.92 -8.08
N THR A 178 -5.21 7.24 -7.96
CA THR A 178 -6.35 8.02 -8.39
C THR A 178 -5.94 9.04 -9.45
N LEU A 179 -6.61 9.01 -10.59
CA LEU A 179 -6.49 10.02 -11.64
C LEU A 179 -7.78 10.82 -11.67
N LEU A 180 -7.69 12.10 -11.35
CA LEU A 180 -8.82 13.03 -11.33
C LEU A 180 -8.80 13.85 -12.62
N ARG A 181 -9.75 13.59 -13.52
CA ARG A 181 -9.96 14.41 -14.71
C ARG A 181 -10.95 15.52 -14.37
N VAL A 182 -10.53 16.76 -14.58
CA VAL A 182 -11.33 17.97 -14.33
C VAL A 182 -11.39 18.80 -15.61
N PRO A 183 -12.51 19.45 -15.97
CA PRO A 183 -12.64 20.15 -17.25
C PRO A 183 -11.67 21.33 -17.44
N SER A 184 -11.31 22.03 -16.36
CA SER A 184 -10.38 23.14 -16.37
C SER A 184 -9.67 23.31 -15.03
N SER A 185 -8.52 23.99 -15.04
CA SER A 185 -7.71 24.29 -13.84
C SER A 185 -8.50 25.09 -12.80
N GLU A 186 -9.36 26.01 -13.25
CA GLU A 186 -10.20 26.86 -12.39
C GLU A 186 -11.20 26.07 -11.54
N MET A 187 -11.51 24.82 -11.92
CA MET A 187 -12.41 23.94 -11.16
C MET A 187 -11.67 23.09 -10.12
N VAL A 188 -10.39 23.37 -9.89
CA VAL A 188 -9.57 22.83 -8.80
C VAL A 188 -9.38 23.94 -7.77
N HIS A 189 -10.04 23.81 -6.62
CA HIS A 189 -9.96 24.82 -5.56
C HIS A 189 -8.81 24.51 -4.60
N GLU A 190 -7.85 25.43 -4.47
CA GLU A 190 -6.80 25.35 -3.45
C GLU A 190 -7.29 25.97 -2.13
N ARG A 191 -7.08 25.24 -1.02
CA ARG A 191 -7.40 25.68 0.34
C ARG A 191 -6.17 26.13 1.11
#